data_AF-A0A4R3KPC4-F1
#
_entry.id   AF-A0A4R3KPC4-F1
#
_cell.length_a   1.000
_cell.length_b   1.000
_cell.length_c   1.000
_cell.angle_alpha   90.00
_cell.angle_beta   90.00
_cell.angle_gamma   90.00
#
_symmetry.space_group_name_H-M   'P 1'
#
loop_
_entity.id
_entity.type
_entity.pdbx_description
1 polymer ?
#
loop_
_entity_poly.entity_id
_entity_poly.type
_entity_poly.pdbx_seq_one_letter_code
_entity_poly.pdbx_strand_id
1 'polypeptide(L)'
;MEAARITQAQLEEVFSTSAGAVYQSDAERCLYIDFAGKHTKLNFLCLVRLKTAVEKVDIEKMLLDAAAPDLEIISICACEHCFVLDATGILALRELLQGAFVMFKLNHLIKDCLYRLPGSFCI
;
A
#
# COMPACT_ATOMS: atom_id res chain seq x y z
N MET A 1 -6.88 25.55 5.28
CA MET A 1 -6.64 24.12 5.50
C MET A 1 -5.24 23.84 5.01
N GLU A 2 -4.30 23.73 5.95
CA GLU A 2 -2.87 23.60 5.71
C GLU A 2 -2.60 22.25 5.03
N ALA A 3 -2.26 22.24 3.75
CA ALA A 3 -1.67 21.07 3.13
C ALA A 3 -0.30 20.88 3.79
N ALA A 4 -0.18 19.91 4.69
CA ALA A 4 1.09 19.50 5.25
C ALA A 4 1.98 19.03 4.10
N ARG A 5 2.80 19.94 3.55
CA ARG A 5 3.88 19.64 2.63
C ARG A 5 4.88 18.82 3.42
N ILE A 6 4.78 17.51 3.31
CA ILE A 6 5.83 16.62 3.79
C ILE A 6 7.06 16.94 2.93
N THR A 7 8.10 17.47 3.55
CA THR A 7 9.40 17.66 2.91
C THR A 7 9.88 16.30 2.41
N GLN A 8 9.96 16.13 1.09
CA GLN A 8 10.39 14.91 0.38
C GLN A 8 11.79 14.38 0.77
N ALA A 9 12.50 15.06 1.68
CA ALA A 9 13.90 14.79 1.99
C ALA A 9 14.16 13.47 2.76
N GLN A 10 13.13 12.76 3.24
CA GLN A 10 13.30 11.51 4.02
C GLN A 10 12.26 10.43 3.67
N LEU A 11 11.64 10.52 2.50
CA LEU A 11 10.71 9.51 2.02
C LEU A 11 11.41 8.65 0.97
N GLU A 12 11.50 7.36 1.24
CA GLU A 12 11.97 6.36 0.28
C GLU A 12 10.76 5.84 -0.49
N GLU A 13 10.80 5.95 -1.82
CA GLU A 13 9.78 5.32 -2.66
C GLU A 13 9.94 3.81 -2.60
N VAL A 14 8.88 3.12 -2.17
CA VAL A 14 8.84 1.65 -2.11
C VAL A 14 8.40 1.08 -3.45
N PHE A 15 7.32 1.63 -4.00
CA PHE A 15 6.73 1.18 -5.26
C PHE A 15 5.78 2.25 -5.80
N SER A 16 5.77 2.44 -7.11
CA SER A 16 4.89 3.38 -7.80
C SER A 16 4.27 2.77 -9.05
N THR A 17 3.07 3.23 -9.37
CA THR A 17 2.33 2.93 -10.61
C THR A 17 1.79 4.23 -11.19
N SER A 18 1.15 4.16 -12.36
CA SER A 18 0.48 5.32 -12.96
C SER A 18 -0.67 5.87 -12.11
N ALA A 19 -1.23 5.06 -11.21
CA ALA A 19 -2.38 5.43 -10.38
C ALA A 19 -2.00 5.94 -8.98
N GLY A 20 -0.77 5.70 -8.52
CA GLY A 20 -0.32 6.12 -7.19
C GLY A 20 1.03 5.57 -6.79
N ALA A 21 1.45 5.86 -5.57
CA ALA A 21 2.74 5.45 -5.03
C ALA A 21 2.69 5.16 -3.53
N VAL A 22 3.57 4.26 -3.09
CA VAL A 22 3.80 3.93 -1.69
C VAL A 22 5.20 4.37 -1.31
N TYR A 23 5.29 5.15 -0.23
CA TYR A 23 6.53 5.64 0.33
C TYR A 23 6.72 5.13 1.76
N GLN A 24 7.97 5.00 2.17
CA GLN A 24 8.39 4.63 3.51
C GLN A 24 9.19 5.76 4.13
N SER A 25 8.90 6.05 5.40
CA SER A 25 9.75 6.90 6.24
C SER A 25 10.26 6.08 7.42
N ASP A 26 11.56 5.80 7.42
CA ASP A 26 12.22 5.11 8.53
C ASP A 26 12.31 5.98 9.79
N ALA A 27 12.47 7.29 9.60
CA ALA A 27 12.52 8.27 10.69
C ALA A 27 11.22 8.28 11.51
N GLU A 28 10.08 8.25 10.82
CA GLU A 28 8.76 8.29 11.45
C GLU A 28 8.15 6.89 11.68
N ARG A 29 8.84 5.83 11.23
CA ARG A 29 8.36 4.44 11.26
C ARG A 29 6.95 4.30 10.68
N CYS A 30 6.68 4.99 9.58
CA CYS A 30 5.38 5.00 8.93
C CYS A 30 5.51 4.90 7.41
N LEU A 31 4.36 4.62 6.80
CA LEU A 31 4.19 4.47 5.37
C LEU A 31 3.23 5.57 4.91
N TYR A 32 3.47 6.05 3.70
CA TYR A 32 2.60 7.01 3.05
C TYR A 32 2.09 6.37 1.76
N ILE A 33 0.78 6.46 1.54
CA ILE A 33 0.18 6.13 0.26
C ILE A 33 -0.28 7.42 -0.37
N ASP A 34 0.20 7.69 -1.58
CA ASP A 34 -0.42 8.62 -2.50
C ASP A 34 -1.28 7.85 -3.49
N PHE A 35 -2.61 8.05 -3.41
CA PHE A 35 -3.55 7.41 -4.32
C PHE A 35 -4.78 8.28 -4.49
N ALA A 36 -5.27 8.43 -5.73
CA ALA A 36 -6.44 9.24 -6.08
C ALA A 36 -6.38 10.69 -5.51
N GLY A 37 -5.18 11.29 -5.49
CA GLY A 37 -4.96 12.64 -4.98
C GLY A 37 -5.04 12.76 -3.46
N LYS A 38 -5.12 11.65 -2.72
CA LYS A 38 -5.07 11.61 -1.25
C LYS A 38 -3.71 11.07 -0.81
N HIS A 39 -3.07 11.80 0.10
CA HIS A 39 -1.87 11.35 0.79
C HIS A 39 -2.25 10.89 2.19
N THR A 40 -2.13 9.59 2.46
CA THR A 40 -2.55 9.00 3.73
C THR A 40 -1.36 8.40 4.46
N LYS A 41 -1.15 8.81 5.72
CA LYS A 41 -0.16 8.22 6.62
C LYS A 41 -0.73 6.96 7.26
N LEU A 42 0.01 5.86 7.18
CA LEU A 42 -0.37 4.55 7.68
C LEU A 42 0.79 3.92 8.44
N ASN A 43 0.49 3.15 9.49
CA ASN A 43 1.47 2.18 9.99
C ASN A 43 1.38 0.88 9.18
N PHE A 44 2.39 0.02 9.31
CA PHE A 44 2.46 -1.23 8.56
C PHE A 44 1.23 -2.14 8.79
N LEU A 45 0.69 -2.19 10.02
CA LEU A 45 -0.51 -2.97 10.33
C LEU A 45 -1.76 -2.44 9.59
N CYS A 46 -1.92 -1.12 9.50
CA CYS A 46 -3.02 -0.50 8.76
C CYS A 46 -2.87 -0.78 7.26
N LEU A 47 -1.65 -0.77 6.73
CA LEU A 47 -1.39 -1.14 5.35
C LEU A 47 -1.78 -2.60 5.05
N VAL A 48 -1.45 -3.54 5.95
CA VAL A 48 -1.87 -4.94 5.84
C VAL A 48 -3.39 -5.06 5.85
N ARG A 49 -4.07 -4.35 6.76
CA ARG A 49 -5.53 -4.34 6.84
C ARG A 49 -6.17 -3.77 5.58
N LEU A 50 -5.60 -2.69 5.03
CA LEU A 50 -6.05 -2.11 3.77
C LEU A 50 -5.94 -3.12 2.63
N LYS A 51 -4.79 -3.78 2.49
CA LYS A 51 -4.59 -4.83 1.48
C LYS A 51 -5.65 -5.93 1.61
N THR A 52 -5.87 -6.44 2.82
CA THR A 52 -6.88 -7.48 3.05
C THR A 52 -8.30 -6.99 2.74
N ALA A 53 -8.63 -5.73 3.03
CA ALA A 53 -9.93 -5.16 2.69
C ALA A 53 -10.13 -5.05 1.17
N VAL A 54 -9.13 -4.52 0.46
CA VAL A 54 -9.13 -4.39 -1.01
C VAL A 54 -9.20 -5.75 -1.70
N GLU A 55 -8.50 -6.76 -1.18
CA GLU A 55 -8.50 -8.13 -1.72
C GLU A 55 -9.83 -8.86 -1.50
N LYS A 56 -10.62 -8.48 -0.49
CA LYS A 56 -11.94 -9.07 -0.22
C LYS A 56 -13.04 -8.55 -1.13
N VAL A 57 -12.84 -7.41 -1.79
CA VAL A 57 -13.86 -6.88 -2.69
C VAL A 57 -13.99 -7.78 -3.92
N ASP A 58 -15.22 -8.19 -4.18
CA ASP A 58 -15.61 -8.99 -5.34
C ASP A 58 -15.93 -8.07 -6.52
N ILE A 59 -14.91 -7.85 -7.35
CA ILE A 59 -14.97 -6.97 -8.52
C ILE A 59 -15.88 -7.57 -9.60
N GLU A 60 -15.92 -8.90 -9.73
CA GLU A 60 -16.77 -9.57 -10.72
C GLU A 60 -18.24 -9.31 -10.41
N LYS A 61 -18.62 -9.44 -9.14
CA LYS A 61 -19.97 -9.11 -8.69
C LYS A 61 -20.32 -7.64 -8.93
N MET A 62 -19.41 -6.71 -8.66
CA MET A 62 -19.64 -5.28 -8.92
C MET A 62 -19.89 -4.98 -10.41
N LEU A 63 -19.24 -5.70 -11.33
CA LEU A 63 -19.35 -5.45 -12.77
C LEU A 63 -20.51 -6.20 -13.43
N LEU A 64 -20.90 -7.36 -12.91
CA LEU A 64 -21.89 -8.25 -13.54
C LEU A 64 -23.30 -8.11 -12.96
N ASP A 65 -23.43 -7.61 -11.73
CA ASP A 65 -24.73 -7.44 -11.07
C ASP A 65 -25.21 -5.99 -11.21
N ALA A 66 -26.24 -5.78 -12.04
CA ALA A 66 -26.83 -4.46 -12.24
C ALA A 66 -27.52 -3.87 -10.98
N ALA A 67 -27.75 -4.69 -9.94
CA ALA A 67 -28.26 -4.23 -8.66
C ALA A 67 -27.14 -3.92 -7.64
N ALA A 68 -25.89 -4.25 -7.94
CA ALA A 68 -24.75 -3.93 -7.10
C ALA A 68 -24.38 -2.44 -7.23
N PRO A 69 -23.84 -1.82 -6.16
CA PRO A 69 -23.37 -0.44 -6.24
C PRO A 69 -22.11 -0.32 -7.10
N ASP A 70 -22.03 0.73 -7.92
CA ASP A 70 -20.87 1.02 -8.78
C ASP A 70 -19.62 1.46 -7.99
N LEU A 71 -19.81 1.85 -6.72
CA LEU A 71 -18.79 2.38 -5.84
C LEU A 71 -18.71 1.58 -4.54
N GLU A 72 -17.49 1.32 -4.10
CA GLU A 72 -17.19 0.67 -2.84
C GLU A 72 -16.46 1.63 -1.90
N ILE A 73 -16.84 1.61 -0.62
CA ILE A 73 -16.18 2.42 0.41
C ILE A 73 -15.27 1.52 1.24
N ILE A 74 -13.96 1.71 1.09
CA ILE A 74 -12.95 1.00 1.85
C ILE A 74 -12.44 1.91 2.97
N SER A 75 -12.74 1.51 4.21
CA SER A 75 -12.30 2.21 5.42
C SER A 75 -11.41 1.30 6.27
N ILE A 76 -10.34 1.87 6.83
CA ILE A 76 -9.42 1.16 7.73
C ILE A 76 -9.64 1.68 9.15
N CYS A 77 -9.85 0.77 10.11
CA CYS A 77 -9.91 1.16 11.53
C CYS A 77 -8.63 1.91 11.94
N ALA A 78 -8.79 3.08 12.57
CA ALA A 78 -7.75 4.02 12.98
C ALA A 78 -7.19 4.96 11.88
N CYS A 79 -7.88 5.10 10.74
CA CYS A 79 -7.62 6.16 9.78
C CYS A 79 -8.84 7.09 9.65
N GLU A 80 -8.60 8.40 9.60
CA GLU A 80 -9.65 9.40 9.37
C GLU A 80 -10.11 9.44 7.91
N HIS A 81 -9.36 8.80 7.00
CA HIS A 81 -9.62 8.80 5.58
C HIS A 81 -10.17 7.46 5.09
N CYS A 82 -11.24 7.52 4.32
CA CYS A 82 -11.79 6.41 3.55
C CYS A 82 -11.50 6.59 2.05
N PHE A 83 -11.42 5.45 1.36
CA PHE A 83 -11.34 5.41 -0.09
C PHE A 83 -12.74 5.10 -0.64
N VAL A 84 -13.20 5.93 -1.57
CA VAL A 84 -14.44 5.69 -2.31
C VAL A 84 -13.99 5.42 -3.73
N LEU A 85 -14.12 4.17 -4.16
CA LEU A 85 -13.50 3.66 -5.39
C LEU A 85 -14.53 2.96 -6.25
N ASP A 86 -14.41 3.12 -7.55
CA ASP A 86 -15.05 2.25 -8.54
C ASP A 86 -14.23 0.97 -8.74
N ALA A 87 -14.76 0.04 -9.54
CA ALA A 87 -14.10 -1.22 -9.86
C ALA A 87 -12.66 -1.04 -10.37
N THR A 88 -12.41 -0.03 -11.20
CA THR A 88 -11.08 0.29 -11.73
C THR A 88 -10.14 0.82 -10.65
N GLY A 89 -10.62 1.69 -9.78
CA GLY A 89 -9.87 2.23 -8.65
C GLY A 89 -9.50 1.14 -7.65
N ILE A 90 -10.39 0.18 -7.42
CA ILE A 90 -10.11 -0.99 -6.57
C ILE A 90 -9.01 -1.85 -7.20
N LEU A 91 -9.06 -2.09 -8.51
CA LEU A 91 -8.02 -2.85 -9.22
C LEU A 91 -6.66 -2.14 -9.16
N ALA A 92 -6.63 -0.83 -9.42
CA ALA A 92 -5.42 -0.03 -9.37
C ALA A 92 -4.82 0.02 -7.95
N LEU A 93 -5.66 0.15 -6.92
CA LEU A 93 -5.21 0.10 -5.53
C LEU A 93 -4.70 -1.30 -5.16
N ARG A 94 -5.35 -2.36 -5.65
CA ARG A 94 -4.92 -3.75 -5.44
C ARG A 94 -3.54 -3.98 -6.05
N GLU A 95 -3.30 -3.54 -7.28
CA GLU A 95 -2.01 -3.63 -7.96
C GLU A 95 -0.92 -2.88 -7.20
N LEU A 96 -1.19 -1.62 -6.82
CA LEU A 96 -0.26 -0.79 -6.07
C LEU A 96 0.16 -1.45 -4.76
N LEU A 97 -0.80 -1.96 -3.99
CA LEU A 97 -0.53 -2.64 -2.73
C LEU A 97 0.25 -3.95 -2.95
N GLN A 98 -0.12 -4.75 -3.95
CA GLN A 98 0.60 -5.99 -4.25
C GLN A 98 2.06 -5.72 -4.59
N GLY A 99 2.34 -4.75 -5.49
CA GLY A 99 3.70 -4.37 -5.83
C GLY A 99 4.50 -3.87 -4.64
N ALA A 100 3.92 -3.00 -3.81
CA ALA A 100 4.57 -2.53 -2.58
C ALA A 100 4.92 -3.68 -1.61
N PHE A 101 4.01 -4.64 -1.42
CA PHE A 101 4.26 -5.80 -0.56
C PHE A 101 5.33 -6.75 -1.13
N VAL A 102 5.43 -6.87 -2.45
CA VAL A 102 6.52 -7.60 -3.10
C VAL A 102 7.85 -6.89 -2.83
N MET A 103 7.90 -5.56 -2.96
CA MET A 103 9.11 -4.78 -2.67
C MET A 103 9.56 -4.89 -1.21
N PHE A 104 8.64 -4.86 -0.25
CA PHE A 104 8.99 -5.11 1.16
C PHE A 104 9.60 -6.49 1.37
N LYS A 105 9.02 -7.53 0.76
CA LYS A 105 9.56 -8.90 0.86
C LYS A 105 10.94 -9.00 0.21
N LEU A 106 11.12 -8.38 -0.95
CA LEU A 106 12.39 -8.38 -1.67
C LEU A 106 13.48 -7.68 -0.84
N ASN A 107 13.18 -6.52 -0.26
CA ASN A 107 14.08 -5.82 0.65
C ASN A 107 14.45 -6.69 1.86
N HIS A 108 13.48 -7.42 2.43
CA HIS A 108 13.76 -8.35 3.51
C HIS A 108 14.67 -9.51 3.08
N LEU A 109 14.40 -10.14 1.92
CA LEU A 109 15.22 -11.23 1.38
C LEU A 109 16.66 -10.78 1.08
N ILE A 110 16.84 -9.61 0.48
CA ILE A 110 18.18 -9.04 0.23
C ILE A 110 18.93 -8.84 1.54
N LYS A 111 18.29 -8.23 2.55
CA LYS A 111 18.91 -8.05 3.87
C LYS A 111 19.27 -9.40 4.49
N ASP A 112 18.38 -10.38 4.43
CA ASP A 112 18.64 -11.73 4.93
C ASP A 112 19.85 -12.37 4.22
N CYS A 113 19.96 -12.26 2.89
CA CYS A 113 21.10 -12.78 2.15
C CYS A 113 22.42 -12.07 2.48
N LEU A 114 22.41 -10.74 2.64
CA LEU A 114 23.61 -9.95 2.92
C LEU A 114 24.13 -10.16 4.35
N TYR A 115 23.23 -10.32 5.33
CA TYR A 115 23.60 -10.38 6.74
C TYR A 115 23.62 -11.81 7.32
N ARG A 116 23.05 -12.82 6.65
CA ARG A 116 23.15 -14.24 7.04
C ARG A 116 24.33 -14.98 6.41
N LEU A 117 25.35 -14.31 5.88
CA LEU A 117 26.64 -14.94 5.59
C LEU A 117 27.60 -14.77 6.78
N PRO A 118 27.58 -15.63 7.81
CA PRO A 118 28.80 -15.90 8.55
C PRO A 118 29.64 -16.82 7.67
N GLY A 119 30.90 -16.45 7.41
CA GLY A 119 31.87 -17.39 6.86
C GLY A 119 31.95 -18.62 7.76
N SER A 120 31.46 -19.75 7.26
CA SER A 120 31.87 -21.12 7.59
C SER A 120 31.03 -22.07 6.74
N PHE A 121 31.39 -22.19 5.47
CA PHE A 121 31.35 -23.51 4.85
C PHE A 121 32.37 -24.36 5.60
N CYS A 122 31.90 -25.19 6.53
CA CYS A 122 32.63 -26.37 6.95
C CYS A 122 31.91 -27.58 6.36
N ILE A 123 32.75 -28.40 5.72
CA ILE A 123 32.51 -29.67 5.04
C ILE A 123 31.93 -30.70 6.01
#